data_AF-A0A4U7MR37-F1
#
_entry.id   AF-A0A4U7MR37-F1
#
_cell.length_a   1.000
_cell.length_b   1.000
_cell.length_c   1.000
_cell.angle_alpha   90.00
_cell.angle_beta   90.00
_cell.angle_gamma   90.00
#
_symmetry.space_group_name_H-M   'P 1'
#
loop_
_entity.id
_entity.type
_entity.pdbx_description
1 polymer ?
#
loop_
_entity_poly.entity_id
_entity_poly.type
_entity_poly.pdbx_seq_one_letter_code
_entity_poly.pdbx_strand_id
1 'polypeptide(L)'
;GEPASQQANRRNGATRKVLKGNDGAVPIDIPRDREGSFEPELIQKGQTRIDGMDDKIIGLYAAGLSTRDIRAHLEEVYGLKVSADLVSRVTDAVLEEVSDWQNRALEPVYPIVFLDALRVKIRDAESRQVKNKAVYVALGVTAEGEREVLGLWIAANEGAKFWLSIMNNLCNR
;
A
#
# COMPACT_ATOMS: atom_id res chain seq x y z
N GLY A 1 4.92 52.00 -10.22
CA GLY A 1 5.38 50.62 -9.93
C GLY A 1 5.06 50.34 -8.49
N GLU A 2 4.09 49.47 -8.24
CA GLU A 2 3.72 49.06 -6.89
C GLU A 2 4.83 48.18 -6.29
N PRO A 3 5.25 48.38 -5.03
CA PRO A 3 6.21 47.50 -4.41
C PRO A 3 5.54 46.17 -4.04
N ALA A 4 6.25 45.08 -4.33
CA ALA A 4 5.85 43.72 -4.02
C ALA A 4 5.46 43.58 -2.53
N SER A 5 4.29 42.99 -2.29
CA SER A 5 3.78 42.65 -0.97
C SER A 5 4.85 41.93 -0.14
N GLN A 6 5.30 42.55 0.96
CA GLN A 6 6.08 41.87 1.99
C GLN A 6 5.20 40.73 2.52
N GLN A 7 5.54 39.48 2.22
CA GLN A 7 4.92 38.34 2.89
C GLN A 7 5.19 38.49 4.39
N ALA A 8 4.15 38.87 5.14
CA ALA A 8 4.22 39.15 6.58
C ALA A 8 4.79 37.95 7.37
N ASN A 9 4.47 36.75 6.87
CA ASN A 9 4.85 35.50 7.49
C ASN A 9 5.89 34.73 6.65
N ARG A 10 6.80 34.05 7.35
CA ARG A 10 7.94 33.34 6.76
C ARG A 10 8.22 32.04 7.49
N ARG A 11 8.82 31.08 6.80
CA ARG A 11 9.27 29.81 7.39
C ARG A 11 10.27 30.08 8.54
N ASN A 12 10.12 29.36 9.65
CA ASN A 12 10.93 29.48 10.86
C ASN A 12 11.35 28.08 11.38
N GLY A 13 11.98 27.30 10.51
CA GLY A 13 12.49 25.97 10.85
C GLY A 13 11.40 24.91 11.01
N ALA A 14 11.71 23.89 11.80
CA ALA A 14 10.82 22.78 12.09
C ALA A 14 10.82 22.45 13.58
N THR A 15 9.74 21.83 14.07
CA THR A 15 9.66 21.28 15.42
C THR A 15 9.57 19.78 15.37
N ARG A 16 10.47 19.14 16.14
CA ARG A 16 10.47 17.70 16.31
C ARG A 16 9.26 17.28 17.12
N LYS A 17 8.48 16.36 16.60
CA LYS A 17 7.33 15.75 17.25
C LYS A 17 7.47 14.24 17.19
N VAL A 18 7.14 13.57 18.28
CA VAL A 18 7.09 12.11 18.33
C VAL A 18 5.64 11.69 18.23
N LEU A 19 5.33 10.99 17.15
CA LEU A 19 4.02 10.41 16.93
C LEU A 19 3.99 9.02 17.54
N LYS A 20 2.91 8.70 18.23
CA LYS A 20 2.58 7.41 18.81
C LYS A 20 1.58 6.77 17.86
N GLY A 21 2.04 5.78 17.10
CA GLY A 21 1.18 4.87 16.35
C GLY A 21 0.88 3.61 17.17
N ASN A 22 0.02 2.73 16.64
CA ASN A 22 -0.22 1.41 17.23
C ASN A 22 1.08 0.58 17.33
N ASP A 23 2.02 0.81 16.39
CA ASP A 23 3.28 0.06 16.29
C ASP A 23 4.52 0.85 16.76
N GLY A 24 4.33 1.82 17.65
CA GLY A 24 5.43 2.52 18.34
C GLY A 24 5.60 3.99 17.98
N ALA A 25 6.73 4.56 18.43
CA ALA A 25 7.00 5.98 18.40
C ALA A 25 7.82 6.39 17.16
N VAL A 26 7.28 7.26 16.31
CA VAL A 26 7.93 7.78 15.10
C VAL A 26 8.26 9.27 15.29
N PRO A 27 9.55 9.67 15.31
CA PRO A 27 9.92 11.07 15.31
C PRO A 27 9.74 11.68 13.91
N ILE A 28 9.09 12.83 13.82
CA ILE A 28 8.93 13.64 12.61
C ILE A 28 9.31 15.09 12.88
N ASP A 29 9.67 15.82 11.84
CA ASP A 29 9.94 17.26 11.89
C ASP A 29 8.83 18.00 11.18
N ILE A 30 8.05 18.80 11.91
CA ILE A 30 6.92 19.57 11.36
C ILE A 30 7.38 20.99 11.04
N PRO A 31 7.24 21.47 9.79
CA PRO A 31 7.55 22.85 9.42
C PRO A 31 6.76 23.85 10.25
N ARG A 32 7.39 24.97 10.60
CA ARG A 32 6.75 26.08 11.31
C ARG A 32 6.98 27.38 10.59
N ASP A 33 6.02 28.27 10.75
CA ASP A 33 6.08 29.66 10.35
C ASP A 33 6.42 30.54 11.56
N ARG A 34 6.85 31.78 11.30
CA ARG A 34 7.29 32.70 12.36
C ARG A 34 6.12 33.18 13.22
N GLU A 35 4.96 33.36 12.61
CA GLU A 35 3.75 33.80 13.29
C GLU A 35 2.97 32.66 13.95
N GLY A 36 3.36 31.40 13.70
CA GLY A 36 2.68 30.23 14.27
C GLY A 36 1.25 30.02 13.72
N SER A 37 0.90 30.64 12.60
CA SER A 37 -0.40 30.57 11.93
C SER A 37 -0.56 29.36 11.01
N PHE A 38 0.53 28.68 10.64
CA PHE A 38 0.49 27.49 9.80
C PHE A 38 -0.14 26.32 10.59
N GLU A 39 -1.29 25.81 10.14
CA GLU A 39 -1.92 24.61 10.67
C GLU A 39 -1.69 23.43 9.72
N PRO A 40 -0.92 22.39 10.11
CA PRO A 40 -0.77 21.21 9.29
C PRO A 40 -2.08 20.39 9.27
N GLU A 41 -2.62 20.10 8.09
CA GLU A 41 -3.90 19.37 7.95
C GLU A 41 -3.81 17.91 8.39
N LEU A 42 -2.70 17.24 8.10
CA LEU A 42 -2.50 15.81 8.40
C LEU A 42 -2.19 15.52 9.86
N ILE A 43 -1.50 16.45 10.52
CA ILE A 43 -1.04 16.31 11.91
C ILE A 43 -1.23 17.65 12.58
N GLN A 44 -2.41 17.83 13.16
CA GLN A 44 -2.75 19.06 13.87
C GLN A 44 -1.72 19.37 14.95
N LYS A 45 -1.59 20.66 15.28
CA LYS A 45 -0.73 21.07 16.40
C LYS A 45 -1.16 20.32 17.68
N GLY A 46 -0.18 19.73 18.38
CA GLY A 46 -0.44 18.90 19.56
C GLY A 46 -0.87 17.45 19.29
N GLN A 47 -1.29 17.09 18.07
CA GLN A 47 -1.72 15.72 17.72
C GLN A 47 -0.56 14.71 17.67
N THR A 48 -0.39 13.90 18.71
CA THR A 48 0.69 12.89 18.75
C THR A 48 0.34 11.58 18.06
N ARG A 49 -0.71 11.48 17.24
CA ARG A 49 -1.11 10.26 16.51
C ARG A 49 -1.50 10.67 15.10
N ILE A 50 -0.93 10.07 14.05
CA ILE A 50 -1.40 10.34 12.68
C ILE A 50 -2.52 9.37 12.39
N ASP A 51 -3.75 9.83 12.43
CA ASP A 51 -4.87 9.05 11.93
C ASP A 51 -4.83 9.11 10.39
N GLY A 52 -4.84 7.96 9.71
CA GLY A 52 -4.88 7.86 8.24
C GLY A 52 -3.55 8.00 7.48
N MET A 53 -2.38 8.00 8.13
CA MET A 53 -1.09 7.91 7.40
C MET A 53 -0.92 6.53 6.75
N ASP A 54 -1.29 5.49 7.48
CA ASP A 54 -1.10 4.11 7.04
C ASP A 54 -1.96 3.84 5.78
N ASP A 55 -3.21 4.31 5.78
CA ASP A 55 -4.10 4.25 4.62
C ASP A 55 -3.52 4.96 3.40
N LYS A 56 -2.85 6.10 3.59
CA LYS A 56 -2.17 6.82 2.50
C LYS A 56 -0.97 6.04 1.97
N ILE A 57 -0.16 5.43 2.84
CA ILE A 57 0.97 4.59 2.43
C ILE A 57 0.46 3.38 1.64
N ILE A 58 -0.58 2.70 2.13
CA ILE A 58 -1.21 1.56 1.47
C ILE A 58 -1.78 1.97 0.11
N GLY A 59 -2.49 3.10 0.03
CA GLY A 59 -3.03 3.61 -1.23
C GLY A 59 -1.96 3.93 -2.28
N LEU A 60 -0.85 4.55 -1.87
CA LEU A 60 0.28 4.83 -2.77
C LEU A 60 1.00 3.54 -3.21
N TYR A 61 1.13 2.57 -2.31
CA TYR A 61 1.70 1.27 -2.65
C TYR A 61 0.80 0.50 -3.63
N ALA A 62 -0.51 0.51 -3.42
CA ALA A 62 -1.50 -0.07 -4.34
C ALA A 62 -1.49 0.61 -5.72
N ALA A 63 -1.16 1.91 -5.78
CA ALA A 63 -0.94 2.63 -7.04
C ALA A 63 0.38 2.26 -7.74
N GLY A 64 1.20 1.36 -7.17
CA GLY A 64 2.42 0.84 -7.77
C GLY A 64 3.67 1.70 -7.53
N LEU A 65 3.62 2.66 -6.60
CA LEU A 65 4.80 3.45 -6.25
C LEU A 65 5.81 2.59 -5.48
N SER A 66 7.10 2.77 -5.78
CA SER A 66 8.14 2.10 -5.00
C SER A 66 8.19 2.68 -3.58
N THR A 67 8.74 1.95 -2.61
CA THR A 67 8.93 2.46 -1.25
C THR A 67 9.73 3.77 -1.22
N ARG A 68 10.65 3.97 -2.18
CA ARG A 68 11.39 5.22 -2.35
C ARG A 68 10.49 6.35 -2.83
N ASP A 69 9.62 6.09 -3.81
CA ASP A 69 8.70 7.08 -4.37
C ASP A 69 7.62 7.47 -3.36
N ILE A 70 7.10 6.52 -2.59
CA ILE A 70 6.17 6.77 -1.48
C ILE A 70 6.81 7.74 -0.48
N ARG A 71 8.06 7.49 -0.07
CA ARG A 71 8.76 8.40 0.86
C ARG A 71 8.96 9.79 0.27
N ALA A 72 9.39 9.88 -0.98
CA ALA A 72 9.57 11.16 -1.67
C ALA A 72 8.24 11.93 -1.77
N HIS A 73 7.16 11.25 -2.13
CA HIS A 73 5.82 11.82 -2.23
C HIS A 73 5.31 12.31 -0.86
N LEU A 74 5.52 11.54 0.20
CA LEU A 74 5.14 11.94 1.56
C LEU A 74 5.95 13.16 2.04
N GLU A 75 7.22 13.28 1.67
CA GLU A 75 8.02 14.46 1.98
C GLU A 75 7.62 15.68 1.12
N GLU A 76 7.36 15.49 -0.17
CA GLU A 76 7.02 16.58 -1.10
C GLU A 76 5.64 17.17 -0.81
N VAL A 77 4.62 16.33 -0.71
CA VAL A 77 3.23 16.77 -0.57
C VAL A 77 2.91 17.14 0.88
N TYR A 78 3.50 16.43 1.85
CA TYR A 78 3.12 16.54 3.25
C TYR A 78 4.25 16.99 4.18
N GLY A 79 5.48 17.14 3.69
CA GLY A 79 6.64 17.51 4.54
C GLY A 79 7.05 16.41 5.53
N LEU A 80 6.55 15.19 5.36
CA LEU A 80 6.75 14.10 6.31
C LEU A 80 7.95 13.24 5.92
N LYS A 81 9.01 13.33 6.73
CA LYS A 81 10.16 12.42 6.61
C LYS A 81 9.84 11.09 7.27
N VAL A 82 9.48 10.11 6.46
CA VAL A 82 9.24 8.72 6.88
C VAL A 82 10.47 7.84 6.61
N SER A 83 10.73 6.86 7.49
CA SER A 83 11.78 5.86 7.26
C SER A 83 11.32 4.79 6.25
N ALA A 84 12.27 4.15 5.57
CA ALA A 84 11.96 3.01 4.70
C ALA A 84 11.30 1.86 5.49
N ASP A 85 11.80 1.60 6.71
CA ASP A 85 11.25 0.56 7.59
C ASP A 85 9.80 0.82 7.99
N LEU A 86 9.40 2.08 8.17
CA LEU A 86 8.00 2.41 8.43
C LEU A 86 7.11 2.08 7.24
N VAL A 87 7.53 2.47 6.03
CA VAL A 87 6.78 2.16 4.80
C VAL A 87 6.66 0.66 4.62
N SER A 88 7.76 -0.10 4.78
CA SER A 88 7.74 -1.55 4.68
C SER A 88 6.79 -2.18 5.70
N ARG A 89 6.87 -1.79 6.98
CA ARG A 89 5.99 -2.34 8.02
C ARG A 89 4.52 -2.08 7.74
N VAL A 90 4.17 -0.86 7.30
CA VAL A 90 2.79 -0.51 6.96
C VAL A 90 2.31 -1.31 5.75
N THR A 91 3.15 -1.49 4.73
CA THR A 91 2.80 -2.34 3.58
C THR A 91 2.77 -3.83 3.92
N ASP A 92 3.49 -4.27 4.94
CA ASP A 92 3.46 -5.65 5.41
C ASP A 92 2.21 -5.94 6.26
N ALA A 93 1.64 -4.92 6.91
CA ALA A 93 0.44 -5.07 7.73
C ALA A 93 -0.77 -5.57 6.92
N VAL A 94 -0.87 -5.23 5.64
CA VAL A 94 -1.96 -5.71 4.76
C VAL A 94 -1.75 -7.15 4.28
N LEU A 95 -0.60 -7.78 4.53
CA LEU A 95 -0.35 -9.16 4.09
C LEU A 95 -1.27 -10.16 4.80
N GLU A 96 -1.65 -9.90 6.05
CA GLU A 96 -2.63 -10.70 6.79
C GLU A 96 -4.01 -10.59 6.13
N GLU A 97 -4.46 -9.38 5.83
CA GLU A 97 -5.73 -9.15 5.11
C GLU A 97 -5.73 -9.80 3.71
N VAL A 98 -4.61 -9.76 3.00
CA VAL A 98 -4.46 -10.45 1.70
C VAL A 98 -4.59 -11.96 1.87
N SER A 99 -4.00 -12.52 2.93
CA SER A 99 -4.13 -13.95 3.25
C SER A 99 -5.58 -14.31 3.58
N ASP A 100 -6.26 -13.51 4.39
CA ASP A 100 -7.67 -13.72 4.72
C ASP A 100 -8.56 -13.63 3.47
N TRP A 101 -8.32 -12.64 2.61
CA TRP A 101 -9.01 -12.50 1.33
C TRP A 101 -8.76 -13.71 0.41
N GLN A 102 -7.53 -14.22 0.35
CA GLN A 102 -7.18 -15.41 -0.42
C GLN A 102 -7.83 -16.69 0.12
N ASN A 103 -8.24 -16.73 1.38
CA ASN A 103 -8.87 -17.89 2.01
C ASN A 103 -10.35 -17.67 2.36
N ARG A 104 -10.92 -16.52 2.02
CA ARG A 104 -12.33 -16.20 2.27
C ARG A 104 -13.24 -17.27 1.65
N ALA A 105 -14.38 -17.50 2.30
CA ALA A 105 -15.41 -18.38 1.76
C ALA A 105 -15.92 -17.85 0.41
N LEU A 106 -16.14 -18.76 -0.53
CA LEU A 106 -16.66 -18.45 -1.86
C LEU A 106 -18.15 -18.79 -1.95
N GLU A 107 -18.83 -18.25 -2.97
CA GLU A 107 -20.20 -18.67 -3.24
C GLU A 107 -20.24 -20.14 -3.69
N PRO A 108 -21.31 -20.90 -3.35
CA PRO A 108 -21.40 -22.30 -3.73
C PRO A 108 -21.39 -22.55 -5.24
N VAL A 109 -21.79 -21.56 -6.05
CA VAL A 109 -21.91 -21.70 -7.51
C VAL A 109 -21.52 -20.41 -8.21
N TYR A 110 -20.56 -20.52 -9.14
CA TYR A 110 -20.25 -19.48 -10.12
C TYR A 110 -20.61 -20.00 -11.52
N PRO A 111 -21.63 -19.44 -12.20
CA PRO A 111 -22.02 -19.89 -13.54
C PRO A 111 -20.89 -19.86 -14.58
N ILE A 112 -19.95 -18.92 -14.43
CA ILE A 112 -18.80 -18.76 -15.33
C ILE A 112 -17.54 -18.54 -14.49
N VAL A 113 -16.47 -19.26 -14.84
CA VAL A 113 -15.14 -19.03 -14.28
C VAL A 113 -14.12 -18.90 -15.41
N PHE A 114 -13.37 -17.81 -15.40
CA PHE A 114 -12.23 -17.59 -16.27
C PHE A 114 -10.94 -17.92 -15.53
N LEU A 115 -10.05 -18.63 -16.20
CA LEU A 115 -8.74 -19.00 -15.70
C LEU A 115 -7.69 -18.46 -16.67
N ASP A 116 -6.73 -17.70 -16.15
CA ASP A 116 -5.65 -17.12 -16.96
C ASP A 116 -4.30 -17.19 -16.22
N ALA A 117 -3.20 -17.06 -16.97
CA ALA A 117 -1.85 -17.06 -16.46
C ALA A 117 -1.02 -15.91 -17.09
N LEU A 118 -0.65 -14.94 -16.27
CA LEU A 118 0.17 -13.79 -16.65
C LEU A 118 1.66 -14.09 -16.39
N ARG A 119 2.52 -13.81 -17.37
CA ARG A 119 3.98 -13.93 -17.18
C ARG A 119 4.55 -12.61 -16.68
N VAL A 120 5.04 -12.61 -15.44
CA VAL A 120 5.56 -11.41 -14.77
C VAL A 120 7.03 -11.62 -14.38
N LYS A 121 7.85 -10.58 -14.60
CA LYS A 121 9.23 -10.54 -14.13
C LYS A 121 9.24 -10.17 -12.65
N ILE A 122 9.55 -11.15 -11.79
CA ILE A 122 9.58 -10.96 -10.34
C ILE A 122 11.02 -11.10 -9.86
N ARG A 123 11.48 -10.14 -9.06
CA ARG A 123 12.76 -10.27 -8.36
C ARG A 123 12.58 -11.23 -7.20
N ASP A 124 13.36 -12.30 -7.23
CA ASP A 124 13.40 -13.29 -6.18
C ASP A 124 14.15 -12.73 -4.96
N ALA A 125 13.53 -12.74 -3.79
CA ALA A 125 14.10 -12.11 -2.59
C ALA A 125 15.40 -12.79 -2.12
N GLU A 126 15.47 -14.12 -2.24
CA GLU A 126 16.64 -14.92 -1.84
C GLU A 126 17.78 -14.80 -2.83
N SER A 127 17.53 -15.12 -4.11
CA SER A 127 18.59 -15.13 -5.12
C SER A 127 18.93 -13.75 -5.69
N ARG A 128 18.13 -12.72 -5.39
CA ARG A 128 18.17 -11.35 -5.96
C ARG A 128 18.08 -11.27 -7.49
N GLN A 129 17.85 -12.40 -8.15
CA GLN A 129 17.71 -12.52 -9.60
C GLN A 129 16.27 -12.22 -10.02
N VAL A 130 16.11 -11.59 -11.17
CA VAL A 130 14.80 -11.40 -11.79
C VAL A 130 14.46 -12.67 -12.57
N LYS A 131 13.36 -13.33 -12.19
CA LYS A 131 12.87 -14.55 -12.83
C LYS A 131 11.50 -14.29 -13.44
N ASN A 132 11.24 -14.88 -14.60
CA ASN A 132 9.88 -14.91 -15.16
C ASN A 132 9.07 -15.94 -14.35
N LYS A 133 8.03 -15.47 -13.64
CA LYS A 133 7.08 -16.31 -12.91
C LYS A 133 5.71 -16.24 -13.59
N ALA A 134 4.91 -17.28 -13.44
CA ALA A 134 3.52 -17.28 -13.86
C ALA A 134 2.63 -16.84 -12.68
N VAL A 135 1.75 -15.89 -12.91
CA VAL A 135 0.71 -15.45 -11.98
C VAL A 135 -0.62 -15.93 -12.53
N TYR A 136 -1.19 -16.91 -11.86
CA TYR A 136 -2.48 -17.50 -12.18
C TYR A 136 -3.60 -16.70 -11.54
N VAL A 137 -4.64 -16.44 -12.31
CA VAL A 137 -5.82 -15.67 -11.89
C VAL A 137 -7.06 -16.51 -12.15
N ALA A 138 -7.94 -16.59 -11.16
CA ALA A 138 -9.29 -17.10 -11.32
C ALA A 138 -10.29 -15.96 -11.14
N LEU A 139 -11.14 -15.72 -12.14
CA LEU A 139 -12.20 -14.72 -12.11
C LEU A 139 -13.55 -15.43 -12.24
N GLY A 140 -14.42 -15.27 -11.25
CA GLY A 140 -15.77 -15.80 -11.23
C GLY A 140 -16.78 -14.75 -11.66
N VAL A 141 -17.90 -15.22 -12.21
CA VAL A 141 -19.12 -14.43 -12.38
C VAL A 141 -20.19 -15.05 -11.47
N THR A 142 -20.81 -14.26 -10.60
CA THR A 142 -21.89 -14.72 -9.70
C THR A 142 -23.19 -14.97 -10.47
N ALA A 143 -24.20 -15.51 -9.81
CA ALA A 143 -25.53 -15.70 -10.41
C ALA A 143 -26.20 -14.37 -10.83
N GLU A 144 -25.86 -13.29 -10.13
CA GLU A 144 -26.32 -11.91 -10.38
C GLU A 144 -25.55 -11.23 -11.52
N GLY A 145 -24.50 -11.87 -12.05
CA GLY A 145 -23.68 -11.36 -13.12
C GLY A 145 -22.52 -10.46 -12.66
N GLU A 146 -22.24 -10.40 -11.36
CA GLU A 146 -21.10 -9.64 -10.83
C GLU A 146 -19.79 -10.39 -11.03
N ARG A 147 -18.73 -9.68 -11.40
CA ARG A 147 -17.40 -10.25 -11.60
C ARG A 147 -16.57 -10.07 -10.35
N GLU A 148 -15.93 -11.13 -9.89
CA GLU A 148 -14.97 -11.05 -8.80
C GLU A 148 -13.77 -11.96 -8.99
N VAL A 149 -12.63 -11.56 -8.40
CA VAL A 149 -11.42 -12.38 -8.38
C VAL A 149 -11.55 -13.42 -7.28
N LEU A 150 -11.52 -14.70 -7.66
CA LEU A 150 -11.62 -15.83 -6.75
C LEU A 150 -10.27 -16.14 -6.10
N GLY A 151 -9.17 -15.86 -6.80
CA GLY A 151 -7.83 -15.98 -6.23
C GLY A 151 -6.70 -15.67 -7.21
N LEU A 152 -5.50 -15.57 -6.63
CA LEU A 152 -4.24 -15.29 -7.31
C LEU A 152 -3.17 -16.25 -6.80
N TRP A 153 -2.43 -16.91 -7.70
CA TRP A 153 -1.37 -17.84 -7.31
C TRP A 153 -0.12 -17.62 -8.14
N ILE A 154 1.05 -17.60 -7.50
CA ILE A 154 2.34 -17.43 -8.17
C ILE A 154 3.03 -18.79 -8.25
N ALA A 155 3.41 -19.21 -9.46
CA ALA A 155 4.23 -20.39 -9.67
C ALA A 155 5.53 -20.05 -10.42
N ALA A 156 6.58 -20.82 -10.13
CA ALA A 156 7.84 -20.70 -10.85
C ALA A 156 7.68 -21.06 -12.34
N ASN A 157 6.93 -22.13 -12.63
CA ASN A 157 6.73 -22.68 -13.97
C ASN A 157 5.25 -22.97 -14.20
N GLU A 158 4.85 -23.03 -15.47
CA GLU A 158 3.48 -23.39 -15.84
C GLU A 158 3.33 -24.90 -15.97
N GLY A 159 2.30 -25.46 -15.35
CA GLY A 159 2.07 -26.91 -15.42
C GLY A 159 0.67 -27.33 -14.98
N ALA A 160 0.17 -28.40 -15.60
CA ALA A 160 -1.16 -28.94 -15.34
C ALA A 160 -1.40 -29.34 -13.87
N LYS A 161 -0.35 -29.80 -13.17
CA LYS A 161 -0.44 -30.12 -11.74
C LYS A 161 -0.77 -28.90 -10.88
N PHE A 162 -0.32 -27.71 -11.28
CA PHE A 162 -0.59 -26.49 -10.55
C PHE A 162 -2.04 -26.04 -10.76
N TRP A 163 -2.55 -26.12 -11.98
CA TRP A 163 -3.98 -25.89 -12.24
C TRP A 163 -4.89 -26.78 -11.41
N LEU A 164 -4.55 -28.07 -11.28
CA LEU A 164 -5.30 -28.98 -10.40
C LEU A 164 -5.30 -28.52 -8.93
N SER A 165 -4.14 -28.05 -8.42
CA SER A 165 -4.10 -27.49 -7.05
C SER A 165 -4.95 -26.24 -6.88
N ILE A 166 -5.01 -25.37 -7.90
CA ILE A 166 -5.89 -24.19 -7.89
C ILE A 166 -7.35 -24.61 -7.83
N MET A 167 -7.77 -25.54 -8.70
CA MET A 167 -9.15 -26.02 -8.73
C MET A 167 -9.56 -26.70 -7.43
N ASN A 168 -8.67 -27.50 -6.84
CA ASN A 168 -8.90 -28.11 -5.53
C ASN A 168 -9.01 -27.05 -4.42
N ASN A 169 -8.18 -26.00 -4.46
CA ASN A 169 -8.27 -24.90 -3.50
C ASN A 169 -9.60 -24.17 -3.62
N LEU A 170 -10.05 -23.86 -4.84
CA LEU A 170 -11.35 -23.22 -5.08
C LEU A 170 -12.53 -24.08 -4.59
N CYS A 171 -12.46 -25.40 -4.77
CA CYS A 171 -13.52 -26.33 -4.33
C CYS A 171 -13.60 -26.50 -2.80
N ASN A 172 -12.50 -26.21 -2.08
CA ASN A 172 -12.41 -26.38 -0.63
C ASN A 172 -12.65 -25.07 0.14
N ARG A 173 -13.07 -24.01 -0.55
CA ARG A 173 -13.38 -22.68 0.00
C ARG A 173 -14.86 -22.37 -0.06
#